data_AF-A0A1C0ADF5-F1
#
_entry.id   AF-A0A1C0ADF5-F1
#
_cell.length_a   1.000
_cell.length_b   1.000
_cell.length_c   1.000
_cell.angle_alpha   90.00
_cell.angle_beta   90.00
_cell.angle_gamma   90.00
#
_symmetry.space_group_name_H-M   'P 1'
#
loop_
_entity.id
_entity.type
_entity.pdbx_description
1 polymer ?
#
loop_
_entity_poly.entity_id
_entity_poly.type
_entity_poly.pdbx_seq_one_letter_code
_entity_poly.pdbx_strand_id
1 'polypeptide(L)'
;MNYSQKDYEEMKLKIKISRNWDDDYIHEVVETALEKGRPICGVKTRAGTPCKKSPAVNGRCRISKHNGSPSKMKGNQNAKGNSGGSAPEKNKNAVTTGEYETIWLDCLSEKEQKKYNSIDTDLSVQIDEEIKLTTFREYKMMKRIADLAEVDYTTVQKVVKSKPSKDKQIPSVVVSEQEEKVLATLSQIQGIEDALTRVQGRKARLLSLKHKIQNNEMPTDTIEIEVTLED
;
A
#
# COMPACT_ATOMS: atom_id res chain seq x y z
N MET A 1 -11.41 37.87 -16.28
CA MET A 1 -11.49 38.38 -17.67
C MET A 1 -12.27 37.33 -18.46
N ASN A 2 -13.36 37.68 -19.13
CA ASN A 2 -14.16 36.69 -19.87
C ASN A 2 -13.57 36.52 -21.27
N TYR A 3 -12.77 35.46 -21.46
CA TYR A 3 -12.25 35.07 -22.78
C TYR A 3 -13.34 34.37 -23.59
N SER A 4 -13.32 34.51 -24.92
CA SER A 4 -14.24 33.76 -25.79
C SER A 4 -14.01 32.26 -25.64
N GLN A 5 -15.08 31.46 -25.74
CA GLN A 5 -14.98 30.00 -25.73
C GLN A 5 -14.02 29.48 -26.81
N LYS A 6 -13.96 30.19 -27.94
CA LYS A 6 -13.03 29.88 -29.04
C LYS A 6 -11.57 30.07 -28.61
N ASP A 7 -11.26 31.17 -27.93
CA ASP A 7 -9.90 31.48 -27.47
C ASP A 7 -9.44 30.47 -26.41
N TYR A 8 -10.36 30.04 -25.55
CA TYR A 8 -10.11 29.01 -24.54
C TYR A 8 -9.70 27.68 -25.17
N GLU A 9 -10.49 27.17 -26.12
CA GLU A 9 -10.20 25.89 -26.78
C GLU A 9 -8.91 25.96 -27.61
N GLU A 10 -8.65 27.08 -28.30
CA GLU A 10 -7.40 27.28 -29.04
C GLU A 10 -6.17 27.30 -28.13
N MET A 11 -6.28 27.91 -26.94
CA MET A 11 -5.19 27.93 -25.97
C MET A 11 -4.99 26.55 -25.33
N LYS A 12 -6.08 25.85 -25.01
CA LYS A 12 -6.06 24.50 -24.43
C LYS A 12 -5.32 23.51 -25.33
N LEU A 13 -5.52 23.57 -26.65
CA LEU A 13 -4.81 22.75 -27.63
C LEU A 13 -3.29 23.01 -27.67
N LYS A 14 -2.84 24.22 -27.30
CA LYS A 14 -1.41 24.59 -27.27
C LYS A 14 -0.69 24.14 -25.99
N ILE A 15 -1.43 23.64 -24.99
CA ILE A 15 -0.90 23.21 -23.70
C ILE A 15 -0.84 21.69 -23.65
N LYS A 16 0.31 21.16 -23.19
CA LYS A 16 0.46 19.72 -22.99
C LYS A 16 -0.16 19.29 -21.66
N ILE A 17 -1.43 18.91 -21.69
CA ILE A 17 -2.20 18.44 -20.54
C ILE A 17 -1.65 17.08 -20.06
N SER A 18 -1.52 16.92 -18.74
CA SER A 18 -1.13 15.65 -18.11
C SER A 18 -2.36 14.84 -17.73
N ARG A 19 -2.27 13.50 -17.81
CA ARG A 19 -3.36 12.60 -17.38
C ARG A 19 -3.72 12.72 -15.90
N ASN A 20 -2.80 13.22 -15.08
CA ASN A 20 -2.96 13.35 -13.63
C ASN A 20 -3.48 14.74 -13.21
N TRP A 21 -3.96 15.55 -14.15
CA TRP A 21 -4.58 16.83 -13.85
C TRP A 21 -6.09 16.65 -13.86
N ASP A 22 -6.72 17.12 -12.79
CA ASP A 22 -8.17 17.27 -12.68
C ASP A 22 -8.66 18.43 -13.56
N ASP A 23 -9.96 18.44 -13.89
CA ASP A 23 -10.57 19.42 -14.81
C ASP A 23 -10.47 20.84 -14.27
N ASP A 24 -10.60 21.03 -12.96
CA ASP A 24 -10.46 22.33 -12.28
C ASP A 24 -9.04 22.90 -12.48
N TYR A 25 -8.02 22.05 -12.34
CA TYR A 25 -6.64 22.43 -12.55
C TYR A 25 -6.32 22.70 -14.01
N ILE A 26 -6.92 21.94 -14.95
CA ILE A 26 -6.80 22.22 -16.38
C ILE A 26 -7.37 23.62 -16.67
N HIS A 27 -8.51 23.96 -16.09
CA HIS A 27 -9.11 25.28 -16.24
C HIS A 27 -8.17 26.39 -15.71
N GLU A 28 -7.63 26.24 -14.49
CA GLU A 28 -6.67 27.18 -13.90
C GLU A 28 -5.43 27.40 -14.79
N VAL A 29 -4.92 26.32 -15.39
CA VAL A 29 -3.76 26.37 -16.31
C VAL A 29 -4.09 27.16 -17.59
N VAL A 30 -5.26 26.91 -18.18
CA VAL A 30 -5.67 27.58 -19.43
C VAL A 30 -5.96 29.06 -19.18
N GLU A 31 -6.64 29.42 -18.09
CA GLU A 31 -6.85 30.82 -17.70
C GLU A 31 -5.53 31.54 -17.48
N THR A 32 -4.60 30.93 -16.75
CA THR A 32 -3.28 31.51 -16.52
C THR A 32 -2.49 31.70 -17.83
N ALA A 33 -2.70 30.82 -18.83
CA ALA A 33 -2.06 30.93 -20.14
C ALA A 33 -2.67 32.05 -20.98
N LEU A 34 -4.00 32.22 -20.92
CA LEU A 34 -4.74 33.30 -21.56
C LEU A 34 -4.30 34.66 -21.00
N GLU A 35 -4.21 34.78 -19.67
CA GLU A 35 -3.67 35.99 -19.01
C GLU A 35 -2.24 36.34 -19.45
N LYS A 36 -1.43 35.33 -19.75
CA LYS A 36 -0.05 35.51 -20.21
C LYS A 36 0.07 35.72 -21.72
N GLY A 37 -1.01 35.52 -22.48
CA GLY A 37 -1.01 35.57 -23.94
C GLY A 37 -0.09 34.53 -24.59
N ARG A 38 0.31 33.47 -23.86
CA ARG A 38 1.23 32.43 -24.36
C ARG A 38 1.02 31.11 -23.62
N PRO A 39 1.29 29.95 -24.25
CA PRO A 39 1.25 28.68 -23.56
C PRO A 39 2.26 28.67 -22.40
N ILE A 40 1.84 28.06 -21.28
CA ILE A 40 2.63 27.88 -20.07
C ILE A 40 2.92 26.39 -19.84
N CYS A 41 3.91 26.11 -19.00
CA CYS A 41 4.27 24.75 -18.62
C CYS A 41 3.16 24.01 -17.84
N GLY A 42 2.44 24.70 -16.98
CA GLY A 42 1.30 24.13 -16.23
C GLY A 42 1.63 23.08 -15.16
N VAL A 43 2.87 22.55 -15.08
CA VAL A 43 3.28 21.59 -14.03
C VAL A 43 3.03 22.15 -12.62
N LYS A 44 2.37 21.34 -11.77
CA LYS A 44 2.10 21.62 -10.34
C LYS A 44 3.39 21.95 -9.60
N THR A 45 3.44 23.13 -9.00
CA THR A 45 4.54 23.53 -8.11
C THR A 45 4.33 22.95 -6.71
N ARG A 46 5.31 23.12 -5.81
CA ARG A 46 5.16 22.71 -4.39
C ARG A 46 3.99 23.41 -3.68
N ALA A 47 3.57 24.58 -4.18
CA ALA A 47 2.43 25.33 -3.68
C ALA A 47 1.10 24.92 -4.35
N GLY A 48 1.07 23.85 -5.14
CA GLY A 48 -0.12 23.39 -5.86
C GLY A 48 -0.45 24.17 -7.14
N THR A 49 0.01 25.42 -7.26
CA THR A 49 -0.28 26.31 -8.40
C THR A 49 0.47 25.94 -9.69
N PRO A 50 -0.03 26.35 -10.88
CA PRO A 50 0.58 26.06 -12.17
C PRO A 50 1.86 26.85 -12.45
N CYS A 51 2.84 26.16 -13.04
CA CYS A 51 4.10 26.78 -13.44
C CYS A 51 3.88 27.76 -14.62
N LYS A 52 4.08 29.06 -14.35
CA LYS A 52 3.91 30.19 -15.31
C LYS A 52 5.05 30.35 -16.34
N LYS A 53 6.05 29.46 -16.33
CA LYS A 53 7.20 29.53 -17.25
C LYS A 53 6.82 29.06 -18.65
N SER A 54 7.53 29.56 -19.67
CA SER A 54 7.39 29.04 -21.04
C SER A 54 7.73 27.56 -21.10
N PRO A 55 6.94 26.75 -21.82
CA PRO A 55 7.26 25.35 -22.03
C PRO A 55 8.53 25.21 -22.90
N ALA A 56 9.21 24.08 -22.76
CA ALA A 56 10.21 23.62 -23.71
C ALA A 56 9.52 23.04 -24.96
N VAL A 57 10.32 22.62 -25.94
CA VAL A 57 9.82 22.03 -27.20
C VAL A 57 8.87 20.84 -26.95
N ASN A 58 9.10 20.08 -25.88
CA ASN A 58 8.27 18.94 -25.49
C ASN A 58 6.98 19.32 -24.73
N GLY A 59 6.66 20.61 -24.60
CA GLY A 59 5.49 21.12 -23.89
C GLY A 59 5.64 21.19 -22.36
N ARG A 60 6.79 20.83 -21.78
CA ARG A 60 7.02 20.80 -20.31
C ARG A 60 8.14 21.75 -19.87
N CYS A 61 8.29 22.00 -18.57
CA CYS A 61 9.28 22.97 -18.10
C CYS A 61 10.71 22.54 -18.46
N ARG A 62 11.57 23.53 -18.76
CA ARG A 62 13.02 23.33 -18.73
C ARG A 62 13.46 23.02 -17.29
N ILE A 63 13.81 21.75 -17.03
CA ILE A 63 14.29 21.23 -15.74
C ILE A 63 15.42 22.08 -15.15
N SER A 64 16.30 22.64 -15.98
CA SER A 64 17.39 23.54 -15.57
C SER A 64 16.94 24.71 -14.69
N LYS A 65 15.70 25.20 -14.84
CA LYS A 65 15.16 26.33 -14.08
C LYS A 65 14.29 25.95 -12.88
N HIS A 66 14.08 24.66 -12.60
CA HIS A 66 13.56 24.19 -11.31
C HIS A 66 14.75 23.73 -10.46
N ASN A 67 14.57 23.62 -9.15
CA ASN A 67 15.60 23.47 -8.10
C ASN A 67 16.53 22.23 -8.19
N GLY A 68 16.75 21.64 -9.36
CA GLY A 68 17.62 20.48 -9.60
C GLY A 68 18.56 20.64 -10.80
N SER A 69 19.05 21.85 -11.11
CA SER A 69 20.20 21.95 -12.03
C SER A 69 21.37 21.15 -11.45
N PRO A 70 22.10 20.33 -12.25
CA PRO A 70 23.27 19.58 -11.79
C PRO A 70 24.30 20.44 -11.02
N SER A 71 24.37 21.74 -11.37
CA SER A 71 25.20 22.74 -10.69
C SER A 71 24.86 22.93 -9.20
N LYS A 72 23.59 22.73 -8.78
CA LYS A 72 23.16 22.77 -7.37
C LYS A 72 23.40 21.46 -6.62
N MET A 73 23.79 20.38 -7.31
CA MET A 73 24.16 19.10 -6.70
C MET A 73 25.67 18.95 -6.49
N LYS A 74 26.46 19.95 -6.90
CA LYS A 74 27.92 19.97 -6.71
C LYS A 74 28.22 20.08 -5.21
N GLY A 75 28.76 19.01 -4.63
CA GLY A 75 29.03 18.90 -3.19
C GLY A 75 28.04 18.04 -2.39
N ASN A 76 27.01 17.47 -3.03
CA ASN A 76 26.12 16.51 -2.39
C ASN A 76 26.89 15.28 -1.88
N GLN A 77 26.89 15.07 -0.56
CA GLN A 77 27.57 13.94 0.08
C GLN A 77 26.71 12.67 0.10
N ASN A 78 25.42 12.75 -0.26
CA ASN A 78 24.47 11.64 -0.15
C ASN A 78 24.78 10.47 -1.11
N ALA A 79 25.62 10.70 -2.13
CA ALA A 79 26.06 9.67 -3.08
C ALA A 79 27.59 9.48 -3.04
N LYS A 80 28.26 9.94 -1.99
CA LYS A 80 29.72 9.80 -1.86
C LYS A 80 30.06 8.31 -1.74
N GLY A 81 30.67 7.73 -2.77
CA GLY A 81 30.97 6.30 -2.86
C GLY A 81 30.10 5.53 -3.86
N ASN A 82 29.01 6.12 -4.39
CA ASN A 82 28.15 5.51 -5.41
C ASN A 82 28.37 6.21 -6.75
N SER A 83 29.26 5.67 -7.58
CA SER A 83 29.46 6.11 -8.95
C SER A 83 28.18 5.88 -9.76
N GLY A 84 27.51 6.96 -10.19
CA GLY A 84 26.34 6.86 -11.06
C GLY A 84 25.01 6.51 -10.38
N GLY A 85 24.94 6.50 -9.04
CA GLY A 85 23.70 6.19 -8.31
C GLY A 85 23.34 4.70 -8.27
N SER A 86 24.24 3.82 -8.72
CA SER A 86 24.08 2.38 -8.54
C SER A 86 24.19 2.01 -7.06
N ALA A 87 23.36 1.05 -6.64
CA ALA A 87 23.51 0.44 -5.33
C ALA A 87 24.87 -0.26 -5.22
N PRO A 88 25.51 -0.25 -4.05
CA PRO A 88 26.69 -1.06 -3.79
C PRO A 88 26.42 -2.54 -4.10
N GLU A 89 27.44 -3.26 -4.57
CA GLU A 89 27.35 -4.72 -4.71
C GLU A 89 26.97 -5.35 -3.35
N LYS A 90 26.05 -6.32 -3.36
CA LYS A 90 25.48 -6.97 -2.16
C LYS A 90 24.61 -6.07 -1.28
N ASN A 91 24.04 -4.99 -1.81
CA ASN A 91 23.08 -4.19 -1.08
C ASN A 91 21.77 -4.97 -0.79
N LYS A 92 21.54 -5.30 0.48
CA LYS A 92 20.29 -5.93 0.96
C LYS A 92 19.12 -4.96 1.10
N ASN A 93 19.28 -3.67 0.82
CA ASN A 93 18.19 -2.69 0.96
C ASN A 93 17.04 -2.90 -0.04
N ALA A 94 17.26 -3.65 -1.12
CA ALA A 94 16.21 -4.05 -2.07
C ALA A 94 15.51 -5.35 -1.67
N VAL A 95 15.97 -6.02 -0.61
CA VAL A 95 15.34 -7.24 -0.09
C VAL A 95 14.15 -6.80 0.76
N THR A 96 12.95 -6.98 0.21
CA THR A 96 11.71 -6.61 0.89
C THR A 96 11.20 -7.76 1.77
N THR A 97 11.17 -8.98 1.25
CA THR A 97 10.59 -10.16 1.94
C THR A 97 11.60 -11.27 2.21
N GLY A 98 12.69 -11.35 1.43
CA GLY A 98 13.70 -12.40 1.57
C GLY A 98 13.30 -13.78 1.01
N GLU A 99 12.10 -13.91 0.43
CA GLU A 99 11.53 -15.19 -0.05
C GLU A 99 12.39 -15.87 -1.12
N TYR A 100 13.14 -15.10 -1.91
CA TYR A 100 14.00 -15.58 -2.99
C TYR A 100 15.49 -15.45 -2.65
N GLU A 101 15.86 -15.27 -1.39
CA GLU A 101 17.26 -15.27 -0.99
C GLU A 101 17.85 -16.68 -0.99
N THR A 102 19.03 -16.83 -1.61
CA THR A 102 19.83 -18.06 -1.50
C THR A 102 20.60 -18.04 -0.19
N ILE A 103 20.31 -18.98 0.70
CA ILE A 103 20.95 -19.10 2.02
C ILE A 103 21.88 -20.31 2.02
N TRP A 104 23.17 -20.06 2.24
CA TRP A 104 24.18 -21.11 2.39
C TRP A 104 24.37 -21.43 3.88
N LEU A 105 24.52 -22.71 4.23
CA LEU A 105 24.67 -23.16 5.61
C LEU A 105 25.85 -22.46 6.33
N ASP A 106 26.96 -22.28 5.62
CA ASP A 106 28.19 -21.66 6.13
C ASP A 106 28.02 -20.17 6.47
N CYS A 107 26.96 -19.52 5.96
CA CYS A 107 26.65 -18.12 6.23
C CYS A 107 25.73 -17.93 7.45
N LEU A 108 25.24 -19.02 8.06
CA LEU A 108 24.38 -18.96 9.25
C LEU A 108 25.20 -18.72 10.51
N SER A 109 24.68 -17.88 11.40
CA SER A 109 25.21 -17.72 12.75
C SER A 109 25.01 -19.00 13.58
N GLU A 110 25.78 -19.17 14.65
CA GLU A 110 25.67 -20.35 15.53
C GLU A 110 24.25 -20.58 16.09
N LYS A 111 23.50 -19.50 16.36
CA LYS A 111 22.11 -19.58 16.82
C LYS A 111 21.18 -20.10 15.72
N GLU A 112 21.38 -19.62 14.50
CA GLU A 112 20.59 -20.04 13.33
C GLU A 112 20.91 -21.48 12.94
N GLN A 113 22.19 -21.89 13.01
CA GLN A 113 22.57 -23.29 12.79
C GLN A 113 21.94 -24.23 13.83
N LYS A 114 21.95 -23.85 15.12
CA LYS A 114 21.24 -24.62 16.16
C LYS A 114 19.74 -24.71 15.87
N LYS A 115 19.13 -23.62 15.40
CA LYS A 115 17.72 -23.63 15.02
C LYS A 115 17.47 -24.52 13.82
N TYR A 116 18.28 -24.41 12.77
CA TYR A 116 18.23 -25.24 11.57
C TYR A 116 18.29 -26.73 11.92
N ASN A 117 19.24 -27.13 12.76
CA ASN A 117 19.41 -28.52 13.19
C ASN A 117 18.28 -29.02 14.12
N SER A 118 17.52 -28.10 14.73
CA SER A 118 16.36 -28.45 15.57
C SER A 118 15.06 -28.59 14.79
N ILE A 119 15.04 -28.24 13.50
CA ILE A 119 13.85 -28.35 12.65
C ILE A 119 13.66 -29.81 12.30
N ASP A 120 12.52 -30.37 12.71
CA ASP A 120 12.11 -31.70 12.26
C ASP A 120 11.57 -31.61 10.83
N THR A 121 12.03 -32.52 9.97
CA THR A 121 11.60 -32.63 8.57
C THR A 121 10.52 -33.68 8.38
N ASP A 122 10.13 -34.42 9.42
CA ASP A 122 9.03 -35.36 9.33
C ASP A 122 7.71 -34.63 9.08
N LEU A 123 7.02 -35.05 8.02
CA LEU A 123 5.79 -34.43 7.54
C LEU A 123 4.69 -34.48 8.60
N SER A 124 4.58 -35.61 9.31
CA SER A 124 3.57 -35.80 10.36
C SER A 124 3.80 -34.83 11.53
N VAL A 125 5.06 -34.68 11.96
CA VAL A 125 5.44 -33.77 13.04
C VAL A 125 5.19 -32.31 12.64
N GLN A 126 5.57 -31.90 11.43
CA GLN A 126 5.36 -30.54 10.94
C GLN A 126 3.88 -30.14 10.89
N ILE A 127 3.01 -31.04 10.44
CA ILE A 127 1.57 -30.78 10.40
C ILE A 127 1.01 -30.64 11.80
N ASP A 128 1.45 -31.47 12.74
CA ASP A 128 1.01 -31.39 14.14
C ASP A 128 1.45 -30.10 14.82
N GLU A 129 2.67 -29.63 14.55
CA GLU A 129 3.14 -28.32 15.01
C GLU A 129 2.29 -27.18 14.44
N GLU A 130 1.98 -27.22 13.14
CA GLU A 130 1.17 -26.18 12.50
C GLU A 130 -0.29 -26.21 12.99
N ILE A 131 -0.87 -27.39 13.26
CA ILE A 131 -2.20 -27.51 13.88
C ILE A 131 -2.20 -26.91 15.29
N LYS A 132 -1.18 -27.20 16.11
CA LYS A 132 -1.04 -26.63 17.46
C LYS A 132 -0.93 -25.11 17.40
N LEU A 133 -0.07 -24.60 16.52
CA LEU A 133 0.13 -23.16 16.34
C LEU A 133 -1.14 -22.46 15.84
N THR A 134 -1.84 -23.08 14.89
CA THR A 134 -3.12 -22.58 14.36
C THR A 134 -4.19 -22.54 15.45
N THR A 135 -4.29 -23.57 16.27
CA THR A 135 -5.24 -23.61 17.41
C THR A 135 -4.92 -22.54 18.45
N PHE A 136 -3.64 -22.29 18.73
CA PHE A 136 -3.25 -21.22 19.64
C PHE A 136 -3.52 -19.82 19.07
N ARG A 137 -3.39 -19.65 17.75
CA ARG A 137 -3.79 -18.42 17.04
C ARG A 137 -5.30 -18.19 17.19
N GLU A 138 -6.13 -19.22 17.00
CA GLU A 138 -7.59 -19.14 17.21
C GLU A 138 -7.90 -18.66 18.63
N TYR A 139 -7.28 -19.27 19.65
CA TYR A 139 -7.45 -18.85 21.03
C TYR A 139 -7.09 -17.37 21.25
N LYS A 140 -5.95 -16.91 20.72
CA LYS A 140 -5.55 -15.50 20.83
C LYS A 140 -6.51 -14.55 20.12
N MET A 141 -7.05 -14.94 18.97
CA MET A 141 -8.02 -14.14 18.23
C MET A 141 -9.34 -14.04 18.98
N MET A 142 -9.85 -15.16 19.52
CA MET A 142 -11.03 -15.18 20.38
C MET A 142 -10.85 -14.32 21.63
N LYS A 143 -9.67 -14.38 22.26
CA LYS A 143 -9.34 -13.51 23.39
C LYS A 143 -9.41 -12.03 23.01
N ARG A 144 -8.85 -11.63 21.86
CA ARG A 144 -8.95 -10.23 21.39
C ARG A 144 -10.39 -9.80 21.14
N ILE A 145 -11.24 -10.69 20.62
CA ILE A 145 -12.68 -10.39 20.46
C ILE A 145 -13.31 -10.13 21.82
N ALA A 146 -13.04 -10.97 22.82
CA ALA A 146 -13.53 -10.78 24.18
C ALA A 146 -13.04 -9.44 24.77
N ASP A 147 -11.74 -9.15 24.67
CA ASP A 147 -11.14 -7.91 25.17
C ASP A 147 -11.76 -6.66 24.48
N LEU A 148 -12.12 -6.74 23.19
CA LEU A 148 -12.78 -5.66 22.45
C LEU A 148 -14.28 -5.53 22.78
N ALA A 149 -14.94 -6.65 23.10
CA ALA A 149 -16.36 -6.69 23.46
C ALA A 149 -16.62 -6.18 24.88
N GLU A 150 -15.66 -6.30 25.80
CA GLU A 150 -15.75 -5.80 27.18
C GLU A 150 -15.61 -4.27 27.28
N VAL A 151 -15.31 -3.56 26.18
CA VAL A 151 -15.25 -2.10 26.17
C VAL A 151 -16.68 -1.53 26.17
N ASP A 152 -17.24 -1.34 27.37
CA ASP A 152 -18.57 -0.74 27.59
C ASP A 152 -18.66 0.70 27.07
N TYR A 153 -19.39 0.90 25.97
CA TYR A 153 -19.77 2.21 25.41
C TYR A 153 -21.14 2.69 25.89
N THR A 154 -21.69 2.08 26.95
CA THR A 154 -23.09 2.17 27.38
C THR A 154 -23.53 3.50 28.01
N THR A 155 -22.63 4.47 28.25
CA THR A 155 -23.08 5.80 28.74
C THR A 155 -23.38 6.72 27.56
N VAL A 156 -24.56 6.53 26.98
CA VAL A 156 -25.14 7.38 25.95
C VAL A 156 -25.52 8.74 26.57
N GLN A 157 -24.60 9.71 26.58
CA GLN A 157 -25.00 11.10 26.81
C GLN A 157 -25.53 11.68 25.50
N LYS A 158 -26.84 11.50 25.31
CA LYS A 158 -27.61 12.11 24.22
C LYS A 158 -27.63 13.63 24.40
N VAL A 159 -26.61 14.35 23.95
CA VAL A 159 -26.65 15.82 23.86
C VAL A 159 -27.18 16.20 22.49
N VAL A 160 -28.50 16.12 22.33
CA VAL A 160 -29.20 16.74 21.20
C VAL A 160 -29.19 18.25 21.45
N LYS A 161 -28.30 18.99 20.78
CA LYS A 161 -28.45 20.44 20.61
C LYS A 161 -28.94 20.71 19.20
N SER A 162 -30.26 20.77 19.04
CA SER A 162 -30.88 21.36 17.86
C SER A 162 -30.71 22.89 17.90
N LYS A 163 -30.23 23.48 16.80
CA LYS A 163 -30.55 24.87 16.45
C LYS A 163 -31.41 24.84 15.19
N PRO A 164 -32.53 25.58 15.13
CA PRO A 164 -33.34 25.63 13.93
C PRO A 164 -32.65 26.52 12.90
N SER A 165 -32.57 26.08 11.64
CA SER A 165 -32.31 26.98 10.53
C SER A 165 -33.23 26.58 9.39
N LYS A 166 -34.04 27.56 8.97
CA LYS A 166 -34.90 27.52 7.79
C LYS A 166 -34.02 27.30 6.55
N ASP A 167 -34.55 26.54 5.62
CA ASP A 167 -34.03 26.38 4.25
C ASP A 167 -32.77 25.53 4.06
N LYS A 168 -32.95 24.21 4.11
CA LYS A 168 -32.56 23.24 3.05
C LYS A 168 -32.70 21.81 3.60
N GLN A 169 -33.59 21.02 3.00
CA GLN A 169 -33.78 19.60 3.29
C GLN A 169 -32.60 18.79 2.70
N ILE A 170 -31.49 18.73 3.43
CA ILE A 170 -30.56 17.61 3.36
C ILE A 170 -30.20 17.31 4.82
N PRO A 171 -30.62 16.18 5.41
CA PRO A 171 -30.22 15.85 6.77
C PRO A 171 -28.72 15.56 6.78
N SER A 172 -27.90 16.50 7.28
CA SER A 172 -26.51 16.20 7.62
C SER A 172 -26.52 15.32 8.86
N VAL A 173 -26.20 14.03 8.69
CA VAL A 173 -26.03 13.08 9.80
C VAL A 173 -24.75 13.48 10.54
N VAL A 174 -24.89 14.20 11.64
CA VAL A 174 -23.79 14.45 12.58
C VAL A 174 -23.72 13.24 13.51
N VAL A 175 -22.84 12.30 13.17
CA VAL A 175 -22.53 11.14 14.03
C VAL A 175 -21.76 11.65 15.24
N SER A 176 -22.15 11.23 16.44
CA SER A 176 -21.44 11.62 17.67
C SER A 176 -20.10 10.87 17.79
N GLU A 177 -19.09 11.46 18.45
CA GLU A 177 -17.78 10.83 18.68
C GLU A 177 -17.86 9.44 19.36
N GLN A 178 -18.93 9.21 20.13
CA GLN A 178 -19.17 7.92 20.78
C GLN A 178 -19.67 6.87 19.77
N GLU A 179 -20.56 7.24 18.85
CA GLU A 179 -21.02 6.35 17.78
C GLU A 179 -19.88 5.97 16.82
N GLU A 180 -18.97 6.90 16.49
CA GLU A 180 -17.78 6.60 15.68
C GLU A 180 -16.87 5.55 16.32
N LYS A 181 -16.67 5.62 17.65
CA LYS A 181 -15.86 4.64 18.39
C LYS A 181 -16.50 3.26 18.42
N VAL A 182 -17.82 3.18 18.57
CA VAL A 182 -18.57 1.90 18.53
C VAL A 182 -18.53 1.29 17.13
N LEU A 183 -18.69 2.10 16.09
CA LEU A 183 -18.58 1.63 14.71
C LEU A 183 -17.16 1.14 14.41
N ALA A 184 -16.13 1.81 14.94
CA ALA A 184 -14.74 1.39 14.80
C ALA A 184 -14.44 0.07 15.52
N THR A 185 -14.92 -0.13 16.76
CA THR A 185 -14.72 -1.39 17.49
C THR A 185 -15.48 -2.55 16.84
N LEU A 186 -16.71 -2.32 16.39
CA LEU A 186 -17.48 -3.33 15.65
C LEU A 186 -16.78 -3.74 14.35
N SER A 187 -16.25 -2.77 13.60
CA SER A 187 -15.49 -3.05 12.38
C SER A 187 -14.21 -3.85 12.67
N GLN A 188 -13.52 -3.57 13.79
CA GLN A 188 -12.37 -4.35 14.22
C GLN A 188 -12.74 -5.79 14.59
N ILE A 189 -13.85 -5.98 15.33
CA ILE A 189 -14.35 -7.32 15.69
C ILE A 189 -14.68 -8.11 14.42
N GLN A 190 -15.46 -7.53 13.49
CA GLN A 190 -15.78 -8.15 12.20
C GLN A 190 -14.53 -8.55 11.41
N GLY A 191 -13.51 -7.67 11.38
CA GLY A 191 -12.24 -7.99 10.73
C GLY A 191 -11.49 -9.17 11.37
N ILE A 192 -11.57 -9.30 12.71
CA ILE A 192 -10.98 -10.43 13.43
C ILE A 192 -11.81 -11.71 13.22
N GLU A 193 -13.13 -11.62 13.17
CA GLU A 193 -14.04 -12.75 12.88
C GLU A 193 -13.81 -13.31 11.48
N ASP A 194 -13.78 -12.45 10.45
CA ASP A 194 -13.46 -12.85 9.08
C ASP A 194 -12.08 -13.52 8.99
N ALA A 195 -11.10 -12.98 9.71
CA ALA A 195 -9.77 -13.58 9.82
C ALA A 195 -9.82 -14.94 10.53
N LEU A 196 -10.66 -15.08 11.57
CA LEU A 196 -10.82 -16.33 12.31
C LEU A 196 -11.40 -17.42 11.41
N THR A 197 -12.41 -17.10 10.59
CA THR A 197 -12.96 -18.05 9.60
C THR A 197 -11.89 -18.52 8.62
N ARG A 198 -10.99 -17.64 8.16
CA ARG A 198 -9.86 -18.03 7.31
C ARG A 198 -8.88 -18.96 8.04
N VAL A 199 -8.59 -18.69 9.30
CA VAL A 199 -7.71 -19.53 10.14
C VAL A 199 -8.34 -20.90 10.38
N GLN A 200 -9.62 -20.96 10.68
CA GLN A 200 -10.38 -22.22 10.83
C GLN A 200 -10.40 -23.03 9.53
N GLY A 201 -10.58 -22.36 8.38
CA GLY A 201 -10.48 -23.01 7.07
C GLY A 201 -9.09 -23.61 6.82
N ARG A 202 -8.02 -22.91 7.20
CA ARG A 202 -6.64 -23.44 7.14
C ARG A 202 -6.46 -24.65 8.06
N LYS A 203 -6.99 -24.60 9.28
CA LYS A 203 -6.96 -25.73 10.22
C LYS A 203 -7.67 -26.96 9.66
N ALA A 204 -8.85 -26.78 9.07
CA ALA A 204 -9.58 -27.88 8.42
C ALA A 204 -8.76 -28.53 7.30
N ARG A 205 -8.09 -27.74 6.45
CA ARG A 205 -7.20 -28.25 5.39
C ARG A 205 -6.02 -29.05 5.96
N LEU A 206 -5.39 -28.56 7.03
CA LEU A 206 -4.29 -29.26 7.71
C LEU A 206 -4.75 -30.60 8.29
N LEU A 207 -5.95 -30.64 8.89
CA LEU A 207 -6.54 -31.89 9.41
C LEU A 207 -6.85 -32.88 8.29
N SER A 208 -7.42 -32.41 7.17
CA SER A 208 -7.62 -33.26 5.99
C SER A 208 -6.31 -33.80 5.44
N LEU A 209 -5.25 -32.97 5.41
CA LEU A 209 -3.93 -33.38 4.93
C LEU A 209 -3.29 -34.40 5.89
N LYS A 210 -3.40 -34.21 7.21
CA LYS A 210 -2.97 -35.20 8.22
C LYS A 210 -3.65 -36.54 8.00
N HIS A 211 -4.97 -36.54 7.81
CA HIS A 211 -5.76 -37.75 7.58
C HIS A 211 -5.32 -38.48 6.30
N LYS A 212 -5.06 -37.76 5.20
CA LYS A 212 -4.54 -38.35 3.95
C LYS A 212 -3.20 -39.06 4.14
N ILE A 213 -2.27 -38.44 4.86
CA ILE A 213 -0.95 -39.02 5.16
C ILE A 213 -1.10 -40.28 6.00
N GLN A 214 -1.97 -40.26 7.02
CA GLN A 214 -2.21 -41.42 7.87
C GLN A 214 -2.79 -42.62 7.09
N ASN A 215 -3.54 -42.35 6.02
CA ASN A 215 -4.11 -43.38 5.14
C ASN A 215 -3.17 -43.80 3.99
N ASN A 216 -1.92 -43.31 3.95
CA ASN A 216 -0.96 -43.57 2.86
C ASN A 216 -1.47 -43.21 1.45
N GLU A 217 -2.48 -42.34 1.36
CA GLU A 217 -2.86 -41.73 0.09
C GLU A 217 -1.82 -40.65 -0.24
N MET A 218 -0.77 -41.04 -0.99
CA MET A 218 0.20 -40.08 -1.51
C MET A 218 -0.56 -39.02 -2.32
N PRO A 219 -0.37 -37.72 -2.07
CA PRO A 219 -0.93 -36.68 -2.91
C PRO A 219 -0.30 -36.84 -4.30
N THR A 220 -1.11 -37.25 -5.28
CA THR A 220 -0.72 -37.41 -6.68
C THR A 220 -0.60 -36.04 -7.35
N ASP A 221 0.33 -35.21 -6.89
CA ASP A 221 0.83 -34.07 -7.65
C ASP A 221 2.28 -34.40 -8.02
N THR A 222 2.44 -35.37 -8.93
CA THR A 222 3.72 -35.58 -9.61
C THR A 222 4.00 -34.34 -10.45
N ILE A 223 4.94 -33.51 -10.01
CA ILE A 223 5.53 -32.48 -10.84
C ILE A 223 6.36 -33.22 -11.89
N GLU A 224 5.83 -33.36 -13.10
CA GLU A 224 6.59 -33.78 -14.27
C GLU A 224 7.63 -32.70 -14.56
N ILE A 225 8.85 -32.89 -14.08
CA ILE A 225 10.00 -32.09 -14.50
C ILE A 225 10.44 -32.67 -15.85
N GLU A 226 9.96 -32.10 -16.95
CA GLU A 226 10.56 -32.32 -18.26
C GLU A 226 11.99 -31.77 -18.23
N VAL A 227 12.96 -32.65 -18.00
CA VAL A 227 14.37 -32.34 -18.26
C VAL A 227 14.60 -32.53 -19.75
N THR A 228 14.47 -31.46 -20.53
CA THR A 228 14.98 -31.44 -21.90
C THR A 228 16.51 -31.39 -21.86
N LEU A 229 17.14 -32.54 -22.09
CA LEU A 229 18.56 -32.60 -22.46
C LEU A 229 18.64 -32.29 -23.96
N GLU A 230 19.16 -31.11 -24.32
CA GLU A 230 19.60 -30.82 -25.68
C GLU A 230 21.05 -31.34 -25.83
N ASP A 231 21.24 -32.29 -26.74
CA ASP A 231 22.55 -32.77 -27.23
C ASP A 231 23.22 -31.75 -28.18
#